data_AF-A0A354M1C2-F1
#
_entry.id   AF-A0A354M1C2-F1
#
_cell.length_a   1.000
_cell.length_b   1.000
_cell.length_c   1.000
_cell.angle_alpha   90.00
_cell.angle_beta   90.00
_cell.angle_gamma   90.00
#
_symmetry.space_group_name_H-M   'P 1'
#
loop_
_entity.id
_entity.type
_entity.pdbx_description
1 polymer ?
#
loop_
_entity_poly.entity_id
_entity_poly.type
_entity_poly.pdbx_seq_one_letter_code
_entity_poly.pdbx_strand_id
1 'polypeptide(L)'
;VVDDFDMINFSIDRDRHILMRYIKEAQKIHPGLKIWASPWCPPAWMKTNNHYASEYDNSPVNHNGLPQKRALELPTTGFKMQPGYLDAYALYFTKFVQAYEKEGIKIEAVNIQNEPCSTQKYASCTWRPEDMAYFIGKFLGPKFE
;
A
#
# COMPACT_ATOMS: atom_id res chain seq x y z
N VAL A 1 13.71 2.33 -2.09
CA VAL A 1 14.94 2.00 -1.33
C VAL A 1 14.60 0.84 -0.41
N VAL A 2 15.43 -0.19 -0.34
CA VAL A 2 15.24 -1.34 0.57
C VAL A 2 15.58 -0.88 1.99
N ASP A 3 14.87 -1.39 3.00
CA ASP A 3 15.11 -1.11 4.42
C ASP A 3 15.02 0.39 4.81
N ASP A 4 14.20 1.15 4.08
CA ASP A 4 13.90 2.56 4.40
C ASP A 4 12.85 2.65 5.52
N PHE A 5 13.18 2.12 6.70
CA PHE A 5 12.26 2.02 7.84
C PHE A 5 11.75 3.39 8.32
N ASP A 6 12.58 4.43 8.23
CA ASP A 6 12.23 5.80 8.64
C ASP A 6 11.53 6.61 7.54
N MET A 7 11.26 5.98 6.39
CA MET A 7 10.63 6.61 5.23
C MET A 7 11.36 7.87 4.76
N ILE A 8 12.70 7.85 4.76
CA ILE A 8 13.55 8.98 4.34
C ILE A 8 13.34 9.30 2.86
N ASN A 9 13.10 8.28 2.05
CA ASN A 9 12.92 8.41 0.59
C ASN A 9 11.44 8.41 0.18
N PHE A 10 10.52 8.57 1.13
CA PHE A 10 9.10 8.70 0.83
C PHE A 10 8.83 9.96 0.00
N SER A 11 8.10 9.82 -1.10
CA SER A 11 7.67 10.95 -1.93
C SER A 11 6.33 10.66 -2.62
N ILE A 12 5.56 11.73 -2.83
CA ILE A 12 4.31 11.77 -3.62
C ILE A 12 4.51 12.51 -4.95
N ASP A 13 5.74 12.76 -5.39
CA ASP A 13 6.03 13.59 -6.57
C ASP A 13 5.34 13.08 -7.84
N ARG A 14 5.32 11.76 -8.04
CA ARG A 14 4.59 11.15 -9.16
C ARG A 14 3.12 11.54 -9.17
N ASP A 15 2.49 11.55 -8.00
CA ASP A 15 1.05 11.80 -7.85
C ASP A 15 0.72 13.25 -8.17
N ARG A 16 1.61 14.21 -7.84
CA ARG A 16 1.48 15.62 -8.23
C ARG A 16 1.38 15.80 -9.74
N HIS A 17 2.10 14.97 -10.50
CA HIS A 17 2.12 15.04 -11.96
C HIS A 17 0.99 14.25 -12.63
N ILE A 18 0.35 13.33 -11.93
CA ILE A 18 -0.66 12.42 -12.49
C ILE A 18 -1.97 12.50 -11.70
N LEU A 19 -2.06 11.78 -10.57
CA LEU A 19 -3.31 11.52 -9.86
C LEU A 19 -3.96 12.79 -9.29
N MET A 20 -3.16 13.66 -8.68
CA MET A 20 -3.68 14.85 -8.01
C MET A 20 -4.35 15.83 -8.97
N ARG A 21 -3.97 15.84 -10.24
CA ARG A 21 -4.59 16.70 -11.27
C ARG A 21 -6.06 16.34 -11.46
N TYR A 22 -6.36 15.05 -11.56
CA TYR A 22 -7.75 14.57 -11.67
C TYR A 22 -8.58 14.92 -10.44
N ILE A 23 -8.00 14.72 -9.25
CA ILE A 23 -8.68 15.02 -7.98
C ILE A 23 -9.00 16.51 -7.87
N LYS A 24 -8.02 17.38 -8.18
CA LYS A 24 -8.18 18.84 -8.10
C LYS A 24 -9.22 19.36 -9.10
N GLU A 25 -9.27 18.81 -10.31
CA GLU A 25 -10.36 19.15 -11.25
C GLU A 25 -11.74 18.75 -10.71
N ALA A 26 -11.86 17.56 -10.10
CA ALA A 26 -13.11 17.13 -9.48
C ALA A 26 -13.51 18.02 -8.29
N GLN A 27 -12.54 18.45 -7.47
CA GLN A 27 -12.79 19.35 -6.33
C GLN A 27 -13.24 20.76 -6.76
N LYS A 28 -12.82 21.25 -7.94
CA LYS A 28 -13.35 22.52 -8.49
C LYS A 28 -14.85 22.47 -8.76
N ILE A 29 -15.34 21.30 -9.19
CA ILE A 29 -16.76 21.08 -9.48
C ILE A 29 -17.53 20.78 -8.19
N HIS A 30 -16.92 19.99 -7.30
CA HIS A 30 -17.52 19.60 -6.02
C HIS A 30 -16.51 19.74 -4.87
N PRO A 31 -16.43 20.91 -4.22
CA PRO A 31 -15.47 21.15 -3.14
C PRO A 31 -15.63 20.24 -1.92
N GLY A 32 -16.83 19.68 -1.72
CA GLY A 32 -17.13 18.73 -0.64
C GLY A 32 -16.79 17.27 -0.95
N LEU A 33 -16.04 16.99 -2.03
CA LEU A 33 -15.69 15.64 -2.46
C LEU A 33 -14.96 14.89 -1.35
N LYS A 34 -15.57 13.79 -0.88
CA LYS A 34 -14.94 12.86 0.05
C LYS A 34 -14.06 11.88 -0.71
N ILE A 35 -12.82 11.73 -0.24
CA ILE A 35 -11.81 10.90 -0.89
C ILE A 35 -11.38 9.80 0.07
N TRP A 36 -11.27 8.59 -0.45
CA TRP A 36 -10.65 7.47 0.25
C TRP A 36 -9.52 6.89 -0.61
N ALA A 37 -8.54 6.28 0.04
CA ALA A 37 -7.39 5.69 -0.63
C ALA A 37 -7.22 4.21 -0.25
N SER A 38 -6.73 3.40 -1.18
CA SER A 38 -6.44 1.99 -0.95
C SER A 38 -5.21 1.59 -1.76
N PRO A 39 -4.12 1.12 -1.13
CA PRO A 39 -2.95 0.68 -1.87
C PRO A 39 -3.19 -0.71 -2.46
N TRP A 40 -2.65 -0.93 -3.65
CA TRP A 40 -2.59 -2.27 -4.23
C TRP A 40 -1.48 -3.12 -3.65
N CYS A 41 -0.37 -2.52 -3.23
CA CYS A 41 0.78 -3.25 -2.74
C CYS A 41 1.65 -2.35 -1.85
N PRO A 42 2.17 -2.85 -0.73
CA PRO A 42 3.25 -2.20 0.01
C PRO A 42 4.55 -2.19 -0.83
N PRO A 43 5.56 -1.39 -0.46
CA PRO A 43 6.89 -1.50 -1.06
C PRO A 43 7.38 -2.95 -1.06
N ALA A 44 7.96 -3.40 -2.18
CA ALA A 44 8.32 -4.80 -2.38
C ALA A 44 9.20 -5.36 -1.24
N TRP A 45 10.11 -4.57 -0.69
CA TRP A 45 11.00 -4.98 0.40
C TRP A 45 10.28 -5.25 1.74
N MET A 46 9.04 -4.80 1.91
CA MET A 46 8.19 -5.13 3.06
C MET A 46 7.41 -6.43 2.86
N LYS A 47 7.45 -7.04 1.68
CA LYS A 47 6.77 -8.31 1.40
C LYS A 47 7.67 -9.50 1.65
N THR A 48 7.08 -10.61 2.08
CA THR A 48 7.78 -11.88 2.33
C THR A 48 8.44 -12.43 1.06
N ASN A 49 7.87 -12.17 -0.11
CA ASN A 49 8.45 -12.57 -1.40
C ASN A 49 9.39 -11.54 -2.06
N ASN A 50 9.56 -10.36 -1.42
CA ASN A 50 10.33 -9.22 -1.94
C ASN A 50 9.95 -8.82 -3.38
N HIS A 51 8.66 -8.85 -3.72
CA HIS A 51 8.18 -8.59 -5.08
C HIS A 51 6.82 -7.88 -5.11
N TYR A 52 6.55 -7.02 -6.09
CA TYR A 52 5.27 -6.28 -6.16
C TYR A 52 4.06 -7.18 -6.44
N ALA A 53 4.21 -8.19 -7.31
CA ALA A 53 3.18 -9.20 -7.57
C ALA A 53 3.17 -10.29 -6.49
N SER A 54 2.04 -10.97 -6.35
CA SER A 54 1.86 -12.12 -5.44
C SER A 54 1.66 -13.42 -6.19
N GLU A 55 1.22 -13.38 -7.45
CA GLU A 55 1.01 -14.56 -8.30
C GLU A 55 2.05 -14.62 -9.42
N TYR A 56 2.46 -15.84 -9.77
CA TYR A 56 3.31 -16.10 -10.94
C TYR A 56 2.55 -15.81 -12.24
N ASP A 57 3.17 -15.11 -13.20
CA ASP A 57 2.60 -15.02 -14.53
C ASP A 57 2.94 -16.27 -15.35
N ASN A 58 1.98 -17.20 -15.46
CA ASN A 58 2.13 -18.45 -16.20
C ASN A 58 2.08 -18.31 -17.73
N SER A 59 2.30 -17.10 -18.24
CA SER A 59 2.51 -16.87 -19.68
C SER A 59 3.91 -17.38 -20.10
N PRO A 60 4.13 -17.63 -21.40
CA PRO A 60 5.44 -18.10 -21.89
C PRO A 60 6.63 -17.16 -21.58
N VAL A 61 6.35 -15.89 -21.25
CA VAL A 61 7.36 -14.83 -21.09
C VAL A 61 7.53 -14.40 -19.62
N ASN A 62 6.58 -14.72 -18.74
CA ASN A 62 6.52 -14.24 -17.36
C ASN A 62 6.71 -12.71 -17.26
N HIS A 63 5.70 -11.93 -17.62
CA HIS A 63 5.79 -10.47 -17.75
C HIS A 63 6.09 -9.76 -16.43
N ASN A 64 5.76 -10.38 -15.29
CA ASN A 64 5.99 -9.77 -13.99
C ASN A 64 7.35 -10.15 -13.39
N GLY A 65 8.07 -11.11 -13.97
CA GLY A 65 9.40 -11.54 -13.51
C GLY A 65 9.41 -12.23 -12.13
N LEU A 66 8.25 -12.53 -11.55
CA LEU A 66 8.17 -13.27 -10.29
C LEU A 66 8.54 -14.73 -10.56
N PRO A 67 9.48 -15.35 -9.85
CA PRO A 67 9.68 -16.80 -9.93
C PRO A 67 8.54 -17.52 -9.23
N GLN A 68 8.02 -18.61 -9.81
CA GLN A 68 6.90 -19.38 -9.23
C GLN A 68 7.12 -19.77 -7.76
N LYS A 69 8.35 -20.17 -7.38
CA LYS A 69 8.73 -20.50 -5.99
C LYS A 69 8.61 -19.34 -4.98
N ARG A 70 8.40 -18.11 -5.46
CA ARG A 70 8.19 -16.90 -4.65
C ARG A 70 6.75 -16.35 -4.79
N ALA A 71 5.88 -17.07 -5.50
CA ALA A 71 4.45 -16.77 -5.44
C ALA A 71 3.95 -16.96 -4.00
N LEU A 72 2.98 -16.14 -3.62
CA LEU A 72 2.29 -16.25 -2.35
C LEU A 72 1.12 -17.21 -2.52
N GLU A 73 0.75 -17.89 -1.44
CA GLU A 73 -0.40 -18.79 -1.41
C GLU A 73 -1.42 -18.27 -0.40
N LEU A 74 -2.71 -18.51 -0.65
CA LEU A 74 -3.75 -18.23 0.33
C LEU A 74 -3.90 -19.43 1.29
N PRO A 75 -4.25 -19.20 2.57
CA PRO A 75 -4.54 -17.92 3.22
C PRO A 75 -3.33 -17.39 4.02
N THR A 76 -2.25 -16.97 3.36
CA THR A 76 -1.06 -16.42 4.06
C THR A 76 -1.03 -14.89 4.06
N THR A 77 -0.29 -14.32 5.00
CA THR A 77 0.08 -12.90 4.99
C THR A 77 1.36 -12.71 4.17
N GLY A 78 1.25 -11.97 3.08
CA GLY A 78 2.35 -11.59 2.21
C GLY A 78 3.22 -10.45 2.74
N PHE A 79 2.77 -9.77 3.79
CA PHE A 79 3.50 -8.71 4.48
C PHE A 79 4.42 -9.28 5.56
N LYS A 80 5.60 -8.67 5.74
CA LYS A 80 6.54 -9.03 6.82
C LYS A 80 6.02 -8.52 8.17
N MET A 81 5.57 -9.43 9.03
CA MET A 81 4.90 -9.08 10.29
C MET A 81 5.84 -8.73 11.46
N GLN A 82 7.16 -8.55 11.24
CA GLN A 82 8.06 -8.11 12.32
C GLN A 82 7.79 -6.63 12.66
N PRO A 83 7.90 -6.23 13.95
CA PRO A 83 7.51 -4.89 14.42
C PRO A 83 8.07 -3.73 13.59
N GLY A 84 9.36 -3.76 13.23
CA GLY A 84 9.96 -2.68 12.42
C GLY A 84 9.30 -2.47 11.06
N TYR A 85 8.83 -3.52 10.39
CA TYR A 85 8.09 -3.38 9.13
C TYR A 85 6.69 -2.80 9.36
N LEU A 86 6.01 -3.22 10.42
CA LEU A 86 4.69 -2.71 10.79
C LEU A 86 4.76 -1.22 11.15
N ASP A 87 5.74 -0.81 11.95
CA ASP A 87 5.99 0.59 12.29
C ASP A 87 6.29 1.43 11.05
N ALA A 88 7.17 0.94 10.17
CA ALA A 88 7.51 1.62 8.93
C ALA A 88 6.30 1.77 7.99
N TYR A 89 5.45 0.74 7.88
CA TYR A 89 4.27 0.80 7.02
C TYR A 89 3.17 1.70 7.62
N ALA A 90 3.01 1.72 8.94
CA ALA A 90 2.16 2.71 9.61
C ALA A 90 2.66 4.14 9.33
N LEU A 91 3.97 4.38 9.45
CA LEU A 91 4.59 5.66 9.12
C LEU A 91 4.37 6.05 7.64
N TYR A 92 4.46 5.09 6.72
CA TYR A 92 4.19 5.31 5.30
C TYR A 92 2.77 5.87 5.08
N PHE A 93 1.74 5.24 5.68
CA PHE A 93 0.36 5.73 5.60
C PHE A 93 0.20 7.12 6.19
N THR A 94 0.77 7.39 7.35
CA THR A 94 0.71 8.71 7.99
C THR A 94 1.34 9.78 7.10
N LYS A 95 2.54 9.52 6.55
CA LYS A 95 3.21 10.45 5.63
C LYS A 95 2.39 10.67 4.36
N PHE A 96 1.77 9.62 3.81
CA PHE A 96 0.90 9.73 2.64
C PHE A 96 -0.32 10.63 2.88
N VAL A 97 -1.08 10.38 3.95
CA VAL A 97 -2.26 11.20 4.29
C VAL A 97 -1.87 12.66 4.53
N GLN A 98 -0.83 12.90 5.33
CA GLN A 98 -0.34 14.26 5.61
C GLN A 98 0.19 14.96 4.36
N ALA A 99 0.86 14.24 3.46
CA ALA A 99 1.39 14.82 2.23
C ALA A 99 0.27 15.22 1.27
N TYR A 100 -0.79 14.42 1.14
CA TYR A 100 -1.97 14.77 0.35
C TYR A 100 -2.75 15.95 0.97
N GLU A 101 -2.87 15.98 2.30
CA GLU A 101 -3.53 17.09 2.99
C GLU A 101 -2.81 18.43 2.73
N LYS A 102 -1.48 18.44 2.74
CA LYS A 102 -0.65 19.62 2.36
C LYS A 102 -0.88 20.09 0.92
N GLU A 103 -1.37 19.21 0.06
CA GLU A 103 -1.72 19.52 -1.33
C GLU A 103 -3.19 19.98 -1.50
N GLY A 104 -3.92 20.16 -0.39
CA GLY A 104 -5.34 20.54 -0.37
C GLY A 104 -6.29 19.36 -0.61
N ILE A 105 -5.80 18.12 -0.47
CA ILE A 105 -6.57 16.90 -0.71
C ILE A 105 -6.74 16.16 0.61
N LYS A 106 -7.89 16.34 1.25
CA LYS A 106 -8.21 15.63 2.49
C LYS A 106 -8.63 14.18 2.19
N ILE A 107 -7.85 13.23 2.69
CA ILE A 107 -8.19 11.80 2.65
C ILE A 107 -9.01 11.48 3.89
N GLU A 108 -10.28 11.15 3.70
CA GLU A 108 -11.25 10.88 4.79
C GLU A 108 -11.19 9.45 5.30
N ALA A 109 -10.72 8.51 4.47
CA ALA A 109 -10.58 7.12 4.85
C ALA A 109 -9.44 6.44 4.08
N VAL A 110 -8.81 5.46 4.73
CA VAL A 110 -7.86 4.56 4.07
C VAL A 110 -8.28 3.12 4.27
N ASN A 111 -8.12 2.31 3.23
CA ASN A 111 -8.08 0.87 3.35
C ASN A 111 -6.61 0.43 3.34
N ILE A 112 -6.28 -0.63 4.08
CA ILE A 112 -4.91 -1.09 4.31
C ILE A 112 -4.32 -1.76 3.08
N GLN A 113 -5.18 -2.45 2.35
CA GLN A 113 -4.82 -3.28 1.22
C GLN A 113 -6.07 -3.50 0.38
N ASN A 114 -5.97 -3.24 -0.92
CA ASN A 114 -7.01 -3.63 -1.84
C ASN A 114 -7.02 -5.16 -2.02
N GLU A 115 -8.20 -5.79 -1.98
CA GLU A 115 -8.38 -7.24 -2.17
C GLU A 115 -7.39 -8.10 -1.35
N PRO A 116 -7.36 -7.97 -0.01
CA PRO A 116 -6.36 -8.63 0.85
C PRO A 116 -6.42 -10.17 0.83
N CYS A 117 -7.49 -10.74 0.27
CA CYS A 117 -7.69 -12.18 0.10
C CYS A 117 -7.39 -12.66 -1.33
N SER A 118 -6.62 -11.90 -2.13
CA SER A 118 -6.33 -12.24 -3.53
C SER A 118 -4.85 -12.17 -3.87
N THR A 119 -4.34 -13.20 -4.54
CA THR A 119 -3.02 -13.21 -5.19
C THR A 119 -3.20 -12.76 -6.63
N GLN A 120 -2.38 -11.80 -7.08
CA GLN A 120 -2.46 -11.28 -8.45
C GLN A 120 -1.09 -11.21 -9.11
N LYS A 121 -1.08 -11.36 -10.44
CA LYS A 121 0.12 -11.23 -11.27
C LYS A 121 0.60 -9.77 -11.42
N TYR A 122 -0.18 -8.83 -10.93
CA TYR A 122 0.14 -7.42 -10.77
C TYR A 122 0.22 -7.05 -9.27
N ALA A 123 0.44 -5.78 -8.97
CA ALA A 123 0.59 -5.26 -7.61
C ALA A 123 -0.54 -5.78 -6.69
N SER A 124 -0.15 -6.57 -5.68
CA SER A 124 -1.07 -7.20 -4.72
C SER A 124 -0.29 -7.56 -3.46
N CYS A 125 -0.98 -7.72 -2.33
CA CYS A 125 -0.41 -8.35 -1.13
C CYS A 125 -1.52 -9.01 -0.34
N THR A 126 -1.32 -10.26 0.06
CA THR A 126 -2.30 -11.00 0.86
C THR A 126 -2.14 -10.70 2.34
N TRP A 127 -3.24 -10.77 3.08
CA TRP A 127 -3.26 -10.62 4.54
C TRP A 127 -4.25 -11.59 5.15
N ARG A 128 -3.83 -12.31 6.19
CA ARG A 128 -4.77 -12.99 7.09
C ARG A 128 -5.57 -11.96 7.88
N PRO A 129 -6.85 -12.26 8.21
CA PRO A 129 -7.69 -11.34 8.99
C PRO A 129 -7.06 -10.92 10.32
N GLU A 130 -6.44 -11.85 11.05
CA GLU A 130 -5.86 -11.62 12.38
C GLU A 130 -4.64 -10.70 12.30
N ASP A 131 -3.79 -10.91 11.29
CA ASP A 131 -2.58 -10.10 11.08
C ASP A 131 -2.96 -8.67 10.66
N MET A 132 -3.97 -8.51 9.81
CA MET A 132 -4.48 -7.19 9.43
C MET A 132 -5.12 -6.49 10.63
N ALA A 133 -5.94 -7.19 11.42
CA ALA A 133 -6.54 -6.64 12.63
C ALA A 133 -5.46 -6.21 13.64
N TYR A 134 -4.41 -7.00 13.80
CA TYR A 134 -3.26 -6.67 14.64
C TYR A 134 -2.54 -5.41 14.15
N PHE A 135 -2.22 -5.31 12.86
CA PHE A 135 -1.61 -4.11 12.28
C PHE A 135 -2.48 -2.87 12.49
N ILE A 136 -3.77 -2.95 12.16
CA ILE A 136 -4.72 -1.83 12.33
C ILE A 136 -4.78 -1.42 13.80
N GLY A 137 -5.03 -2.37 14.70
CA GLY A 137 -5.30 -2.06 16.10
C GLY A 137 -4.08 -1.67 16.92
N LYS A 138 -2.87 -2.11 16.54
CA LYS A 138 -1.65 -1.89 17.35
C LYS A 138 -0.64 -0.93 16.74
N PHE A 139 -0.67 -0.71 15.43
CA PHE A 139 0.35 0.09 14.74
C PHE A 139 -0.26 1.27 14.00
N LEU A 140 -1.24 1.02 13.13
CA LEU A 140 -1.77 2.08 12.26
C LEU A 140 -2.80 2.97 12.96
N GLY A 141 -3.80 2.39 13.62
CA GLY A 141 -4.89 3.12 14.28
C GLY A 141 -4.36 4.23 15.20
N PRO A 142 -3.42 3.94 16.12
CA PRO A 142 -2.84 4.96 17.01
C PRO A 142 -2.12 6.12 16.31
N LYS A 143 -1.84 6.06 15.00
CA LYS A 143 -1.26 7.18 14.25
C LYS A 143 -2.29 8.23 13.81
N PHE A 144 -3.59 7.94 13.94
CA PHE A 144 -4.69 8.79 13.48
C PHE A 144 -5.66 9.18 14.60
N GLU A 145 -5.31 8.91 15.86
CA GLU A 145 -5.99 9.37 17.08
C GLU A 145 -5.30 10.62 17.63
#